data_AF-A0A6B2G032-F1
#
_entry.id   AF-A0A6B2G032-F1
#
_cell.length_a   1.000
_cell.length_b   1.000
_cell.length_c   1.000
_cell.angle_alpha   90.00
_cell.angle_beta   90.00
_cell.angle_gamma   90.00
#
_symmetry.space_group_name_H-M   'P 1'
#
loop_
_entity.id
_entity.type
_entity.pdbx_description
1 polymer ?
#
loop_
_entity_poly.entity_id
_entity_poly.type
_entity_poly.pdbx_seq_one_letter_code
_entity_poly.pdbx_strand_id
1 'polypeptide(L)'
;TENIKNLDRAFEYTERCNAPAAWTILGKAQLMNDQPKEAIESFLKSGDFSSFSDVIAATDRFPIHESLVKYLAAVRSTMKDSRVDSEYAYCLAYTDRFEVLQDLFNQPHNINTVLTGDRLFEQGKYEAAKYFFKHATNFPKLAATYVKLREFQSAVEMARKANSTKMWKVVCFACVDAGEFQFAKICGLNLVIHPEELLECVKKYEQSGYFIEFIALMEASVNLERAHMGIFTELSILYCKHRPSKLKDHLDIYWTRINIPKVIKATESYHLWSEMAFLYEKYEDYDNAILTMIRHPSVAFNETQFRDII
;
A
#
# COMPACT_ATOMS: atom_id res chain seq x y z
N THR A 1 -17.76 -53.05 24.90
CA THR A 1 -16.84 -52.42 25.86
C THR A 1 -16.99 -50.93 25.70
N GLU A 2 -17.68 -50.33 26.66
CA GLU A 2 -18.20 -48.97 26.59
C GLU A 2 -17.06 -47.97 26.36
N ASN A 3 -17.22 -47.08 25.37
CA ASN A 3 -16.37 -45.91 25.21
C ASN A 3 -16.62 -45.00 26.41
N ILE A 4 -15.88 -45.23 27.50
CA ILE A 4 -15.82 -44.34 28.66
C ILE A 4 -15.18 -43.06 28.12
N LYS A 5 -16.00 -42.15 27.58
CA LYS A 5 -15.60 -40.83 27.03
C LYS A 5 -15.14 -39.87 28.13
N ASN A 6 -14.51 -40.37 29.19
CA ASN A 6 -14.02 -39.58 30.31
C ASN A 6 -12.52 -39.34 30.11
N LEU A 7 -12.20 -38.11 29.66
CA LEU A 7 -10.83 -37.69 29.40
C LEU A 7 -9.99 -37.55 30.68
N ASP A 8 -10.61 -37.21 31.81
CA ASP A 8 -9.90 -37.07 33.10
C ASP A 8 -9.35 -38.41 33.58
N ARG A 9 -10.18 -39.46 33.46
CA ARG A 9 -9.76 -40.83 33.79
C ARG A 9 -8.68 -41.35 32.82
N ALA A 10 -8.77 -40.95 31.54
CA ALA A 10 -7.74 -41.27 30.56
C ALA A 10 -6.42 -40.56 30.89
N PHE A 11 -6.47 -39.29 31.32
CA PHE A 11 -5.31 -38.54 31.78
C PHE A 11 -4.64 -39.18 33.00
N GLU A 12 -5.41 -39.50 34.05
CA GLU A 12 -4.89 -40.18 35.25
C GLU A 12 -4.22 -41.53 34.90
N TYR A 13 -4.78 -42.28 33.95
CA TYR A 13 -4.19 -43.54 33.49
C TYR A 13 -2.88 -43.29 32.73
N THR A 14 -2.85 -42.32 31.82
CA THR A 14 -1.63 -41.98 31.09
C THR A 14 -0.52 -41.45 32.00
N GLU A 15 -0.86 -40.70 33.05
CA GLU A 15 0.10 -40.19 34.03
C GLU A 15 0.72 -41.33 34.85
N ARG A 16 -0.08 -42.32 35.24
CA ARG A 16 0.39 -43.51 35.98
C ARG A 16 1.24 -44.44 35.12
N CYS A 17 0.84 -44.68 33.87
CA CYS A 17 1.54 -45.59 32.97
C CYS A 17 2.78 -44.96 32.32
N ASN A 18 2.78 -43.64 32.14
CA ASN A 18 3.82 -42.83 31.50
C ASN A 18 4.41 -43.43 30.22
N ALA A 19 3.57 -44.10 29.42
CA ALA A 19 3.98 -44.73 28.17
C ALA A 19 3.78 -43.76 26.99
N PRO A 20 4.78 -43.58 26.10
CA PRO A 20 4.66 -42.68 24.94
C PRO A 20 3.42 -42.92 24.07
N ALA A 21 3.11 -44.18 23.78
CA ALA A 21 1.94 -44.55 22.99
C ALA A 21 0.60 -44.16 23.65
N ALA A 22 0.53 -44.19 24.98
CA ALA A 22 -0.67 -43.83 25.72
C ALA A 22 -0.91 -42.30 25.66
N TRP A 23 0.16 -41.51 25.75
CA TRP A 23 0.11 -40.05 25.57
C TRP A 23 -0.31 -39.63 24.15
N THR A 24 0.13 -40.34 23.09
CA THR A 24 -0.35 -40.09 21.71
C THR A 24 -1.85 -40.32 21.56
N ILE A 25 -2.37 -41.42 22.12
CA ILE A 25 -3.80 -41.75 22.04
C ILE A 25 -4.64 -40.70 22.78
N LEU A 26 -4.18 -40.28 23.97
CA LEU A 26 -4.83 -39.22 24.73
C LEU A 26 -4.81 -37.88 23.98
N GLY A 27 -3.67 -37.48 23.41
CA GLY A 27 -3.56 -36.24 22.64
C GLY A 27 -4.53 -36.21 21.45
N LYS A 28 -4.67 -37.33 20.73
CA LYS A 28 -5.66 -37.46 19.63
C LYS A 28 -7.09 -37.34 20.14
N ALA A 29 -7.42 -37.96 21.28
CA ALA A 29 -8.74 -37.87 21.88
C ALA A 29 -9.06 -36.45 22.40
N GLN A 30 -8.06 -35.74 22.94
CA GLN A 30 -8.19 -34.34 23.38
C GLN A 30 -8.38 -33.39 22.20
N LEU A 31 -7.68 -33.59 21.07
CA LEU A 31 -7.92 -32.83 19.84
C LEU A 31 -9.34 -33.02 19.31
N MET A 32 -9.88 -34.25 19.36
CA MET A 32 -11.25 -34.54 18.92
C MET A 32 -12.32 -33.88 19.81
N ASN A 33 -11.99 -33.53 21.04
CA ASN A 33 -12.88 -32.87 21.99
C ASN A 33 -12.59 -31.36 22.13
N ASP A 34 -11.95 -30.74 21.13
CA ASP A 34 -11.64 -29.30 21.09
C ASP A 34 -10.82 -28.81 22.31
N GLN A 35 -9.92 -29.65 22.83
CA GLN A 35 -8.97 -29.34 23.92
C GLN A 35 -7.52 -29.30 23.40
N PRO A 36 -7.15 -28.31 22.56
CA PRO A 36 -5.84 -28.24 21.95
C PRO A 36 -4.70 -27.89 22.91
N LYS A 37 -4.95 -27.21 24.04
CA LYS A 37 -3.91 -26.89 25.03
C LYS A 37 -3.36 -28.16 25.67
N GLU A 38 -4.28 -28.98 26.15
CA GLU A 38 -4.04 -30.25 26.83
C GLU A 38 -3.47 -31.27 25.84
N ALA A 39 -3.98 -31.29 24.60
CA ALA A 39 -3.44 -32.12 23.53
C ALA A 39 -1.97 -31.82 23.22
N ILE A 40 -1.60 -30.52 23.14
CA ILE A 40 -0.21 -30.11 22.90
C ILE A 40 0.71 -30.65 24.01
N GLU A 41 0.31 -30.55 25.28
CA GLU A 41 1.10 -31.07 26.40
C GLU A 41 1.24 -32.60 26.33
N SER A 42 0.16 -33.31 25.96
CA SER A 42 0.18 -34.76 25.77
C SER A 42 1.12 -35.19 24.65
N PHE A 43 1.12 -34.49 23.50
CA PHE A 43 2.06 -34.80 22.40
C PHE A 43 3.51 -34.44 22.74
N LEU A 44 3.75 -33.37 23.50
CA LEU A 44 5.09 -33.06 24.00
C LEU A 44 5.63 -34.16 24.91
N LYS A 45 4.78 -34.78 25.73
CA LYS A 45 5.14 -35.92 26.59
C LYS A 45 5.32 -37.22 25.82
N SER A 46 4.56 -37.44 24.75
CA SER A 46 4.70 -38.65 23.92
C SER A 46 5.94 -38.64 23.04
N GLY A 47 6.41 -37.46 22.62
CA GLY A 47 7.47 -37.33 21.60
C GLY A 47 7.04 -37.77 20.20
N ASP A 48 5.75 -38.07 20.00
CA ASP A 48 5.17 -38.41 18.70
C ASP A 48 4.50 -37.18 18.09
N PHE A 49 5.12 -36.68 17.04
CA PHE A 49 4.70 -35.47 16.33
C PHE A 49 3.92 -35.76 15.03
N SER A 50 3.55 -37.02 14.78
CA SER A 50 2.93 -37.43 13.50
C SER A 50 1.60 -36.71 13.19
N SER A 51 0.89 -36.21 14.20
CA SER A 51 -0.39 -35.49 14.07
C SER A 51 -0.25 -33.95 14.05
N PHE A 52 0.92 -33.40 13.70
CA PHE A 52 1.15 -31.95 13.70
C PHE A 52 0.16 -31.16 12.82
N SER A 53 -0.31 -31.74 11.70
CA SER A 53 -1.30 -31.10 10.82
C SER A 53 -2.62 -30.83 11.53
N ASP A 54 -3.06 -31.76 12.37
CA ASP A 54 -4.34 -31.72 13.06
C ASP A 54 -4.26 -30.75 14.24
N VAL A 55 -3.10 -30.71 14.93
CA VAL A 55 -2.82 -29.73 15.99
C VAL A 55 -2.83 -28.30 15.42
N ILE A 56 -2.18 -28.06 14.28
CA ILE A 56 -2.19 -26.74 13.61
C ILE A 56 -3.62 -26.34 13.25
N ALA A 57 -4.38 -27.24 12.62
CA ALA A 57 -5.77 -26.95 12.23
C ALA A 57 -6.70 -26.70 13.42
N ALA A 58 -6.51 -27.42 14.53
CA ALA A 58 -7.27 -27.20 15.77
C ALA A 58 -6.91 -25.85 16.40
N THR A 59 -5.62 -25.49 16.41
CA THR A 59 -5.14 -24.23 16.99
C THR A 59 -5.48 -23.00 16.14
N ASP A 60 -5.78 -23.12 14.85
CA ASP A 60 -6.32 -22.00 14.07
C ASP A 60 -7.65 -21.45 14.63
N ARG A 61 -8.42 -22.29 15.35
CA ARG A 61 -9.71 -21.91 15.96
C ARG A 61 -9.56 -21.31 17.36
N PHE A 62 -8.41 -21.46 17.99
CA PHE A 62 -8.18 -21.07 19.38
C PHE A 62 -6.89 -20.25 19.51
N PRO A 63 -6.89 -19.08 20.17
CA PRO A 63 -5.71 -18.21 20.25
C PRO A 63 -4.66 -18.74 21.23
N ILE A 64 -4.02 -19.87 20.90
CA ILE A 64 -3.07 -20.60 21.76
C ILE A 64 -1.69 -20.62 21.09
N HIS A 65 -1.19 -19.43 20.76
CA HIS A 65 0.08 -19.30 20.05
C HIS A 65 1.28 -19.64 20.94
N GLU A 66 1.23 -19.37 22.25
CA GLU A 66 2.37 -19.64 23.16
C GLU A 66 2.66 -21.14 23.37
N SER A 67 1.63 -21.94 23.63
CA SER A 67 1.80 -23.39 23.78
C SER A 67 2.21 -24.03 22.46
N LEU A 68 1.69 -23.50 21.34
CA LEU A 68 2.02 -23.96 20.00
C LEU A 68 3.48 -23.67 19.63
N VAL A 69 4.06 -22.55 20.05
CA VAL A 69 5.51 -22.27 19.87
C VAL A 69 6.37 -23.38 20.48
N LYS A 70 6.07 -23.81 21.71
CA LYS A 70 6.82 -24.90 22.38
C LYS A 70 6.68 -26.23 21.63
N TYR A 71 5.46 -26.54 21.18
CA TYR A 71 5.16 -27.73 20.39
C TYR A 71 5.94 -27.76 19.08
N LEU A 72 5.81 -26.71 18.27
CA LEU A 72 6.42 -26.65 16.94
C LEU A 72 7.95 -26.60 17.01
N ALA A 73 8.55 -26.02 18.07
CA ALA A 73 9.99 -26.10 18.30
C ALA A 73 10.47 -27.55 18.49
N ALA A 74 9.71 -28.37 19.23
CA ALA A 74 10.01 -29.78 19.40
C ALA A 74 9.80 -30.57 18.10
N VAL A 75 8.70 -30.32 17.37
CA VAL A 75 8.42 -30.95 16.06
C VAL A 75 9.57 -30.67 15.08
N ARG A 76 10.05 -29.42 14.99
CA ARG A 76 11.13 -29.00 14.10
C ARG A 76 12.46 -29.70 14.37
N SER A 77 12.71 -30.10 15.63
CA SER A 77 13.90 -30.88 16.00
C SER A 77 13.85 -32.32 15.47
N THR A 78 12.64 -32.86 15.28
CA THR A 78 12.41 -34.25 14.86
C THR A 78 12.15 -34.37 13.36
N MET A 79 11.43 -33.42 12.76
CA MET A 79 11.06 -33.43 11.34
C MET A 79 11.25 -32.03 10.73
N LYS A 80 11.75 -31.99 9.50
CA LYS A 80 11.84 -30.75 8.70
C LYS A 80 10.66 -30.69 7.74
N ASP A 81 9.68 -29.86 8.03
CA ASP A 81 8.51 -29.64 7.19
C ASP A 81 8.27 -28.14 6.99
N SER A 82 7.99 -27.74 5.75
CA SER A 82 7.75 -26.34 5.37
C SER A 82 6.55 -25.71 6.08
N ARG A 83 5.49 -26.51 6.31
CA ARG A 83 4.28 -26.05 7.00
C ARG A 83 4.55 -25.81 8.48
N VAL A 84 5.31 -26.68 9.12
CA VAL A 84 5.73 -26.55 10.52
C VAL A 84 6.61 -25.31 10.70
N ASP A 85 7.61 -25.13 9.84
CA ASP A 85 8.49 -23.95 9.88
C ASP A 85 7.71 -22.65 9.68
N SER A 86 6.73 -22.64 8.76
CA SER A 86 5.91 -21.46 8.48
C SER A 86 4.98 -21.09 9.63
N GLU A 87 4.29 -22.08 10.21
CA GLU A 87 3.42 -21.85 11.38
C GLU A 87 4.20 -21.50 12.64
N TYR A 88 5.41 -22.05 12.78
CA TYR A 88 6.29 -21.69 13.89
C TYR A 88 6.72 -20.23 13.79
N ALA A 89 7.16 -19.80 12.60
CA ALA A 89 7.50 -18.40 12.34
C ALA A 89 6.29 -17.47 12.56
N TYR A 90 5.10 -17.88 12.12
CA TYR A 90 3.85 -17.14 12.36
C TYR A 90 3.58 -16.95 13.86
N CYS A 91 3.66 -18.02 14.66
CA CYS A 91 3.39 -17.95 16.09
C CYS A 91 4.45 -17.14 16.85
N LEU A 92 5.73 -17.23 16.47
CA LEU A 92 6.79 -16.38 17.02
C LEU A 92 6.51 -14.90 16.75
N ALA A 93 6.07 -14.59 15.53
CA ALA A 93 5.74 -13.23 15.14
C ALA A 93 4.47 -12.70 15.83
N TYR A 94 3.49 -13.58 16.07
CA TYR A 94 2.27 -13.24 16.81
C TYR A 94 2.54 -12.97 18.30
N THR A 95 3.52 -13.66 18.88
CA THR A 95 3.94 -13.52 20.28
C THR A 95 5.04 -12.48 20.49
N ASP A 96 5.30 -11.63 19.49
CA ASP A 96 6.29 -10.54 19.51
C ASP A 96 7.73 -10.98 19.85
N ARG A 97 8.09 -12.25 19.58
CA ARG A 97 9.45 -12.81 19.81
C ARG A 97 10.35 -12.61 18.59
N PHE A 98 10.66 -11.35 18.27
CA PHE A 98 11.38 -10.98 17.05
C PHE A 98 12.83 -11.45 17.00
N GLU A 99 13.52 -11.58 18.14
CA GLU A 99 14.91 -12.04 18.21
C GLU A 99 15.03 -13.48 17.69
N VAL A 100 14.21 -14.38 18.23
CA VAL A 100 14.15 -15.79 17.83
C VAL A 100 13.71 -15.93 16.36
N LEU A 101 12.82 -15.05 15.90
CA LEU A 101 12.40 -15.02 14.51
C LEU A 101 13.55 -14.63 13.56
N GLN A 102 14.39 -13.66 13.94
CA GLN A 102 15.55 -13.26 13.14
C GLN A 102 16.60 -14.37 13.07
N ASP A 103 16.88 -15.02 14.20
CA ASP A 103 17.80 -16.17 14.23
C ASP A 103 17.31 -17.31 13.34
N LEU A 104 15.99 -17.52 13.30
CA LEU A 104 15.36 -18.52 12.47
C LEU A 104 15.47 -18.20 10.97
N PHE A 105 15.41 -16.92 10.58
CA PHE A 105 15.69 -16.52 9.20
C PHE A 105 17.17 -16.71 8.80
N ASN A 106 18.10 -16.60 9.75
CA ASN A 106 19.53 -16.83 9.50
C ASN A 106 19.88 -18.33 9.33
N GLN A 107 19.02 -19.23 9.81
CA GLN A 107 19.18 -20.68 9.65
C GLN A 107 18.57 -21.17 8.32
N PRO A 108 19.01 -22.32 7.76
CA PRO A 108 18.34 -22.92 6.62
C PRO A 108 16.90 -23.31 6.99
N HIS A 109 15.92 -22.67 6.37
CA HIS A 109 14.50 -22.78 6.67
C HIS A 109 13.66 -22.92 5.40
N ASN A 110 12.53 -23.63 5.47
CA ASN A 110 11.60 -23.78 4.34
C ASN A 110 10.30 -23.00 4.60
N ILE A 111 10.42 -21.74 4.99
CA ILE A 111 9.26 -20.91 5.37
C ILE A 111 8.64 -20.28 4.13
N ASN A 112 7.32 -20.40 4.02
CA ASN A 112 6.56 -19.59 3.06
C ASN A 112 6.37 -18.17 3.63
N THR A 113 7.39 -17.35 3.42
CA THR A 113 7.47 -15.98 3.96
C THR A 113 6.36 -15.08 3.44
N VAL A 114 5.95 -15.24 2.18
CA VAL A 114 4.92 -14.39 1.57
C VAL A 114 3.54 -14.69 2.15
N LEU A 115 3.13 -15.97 2.19
CA LEU A 115 1.81 -16.34 2.74
C LEU A 115 1.70 -16.01 4.24
N THR A 116 2.77 -16.28 4.99
CA THR A 116 2.80 -15.98 6.42
C THR A 116 2.74 -14.46 6.68
N GLY A 117 3.47 -13.68 5.88
CA GLY A 117 3.42 -12.22 5.92
C GLY A 117 2.04 -11.66 5.57
N ASP A 118 1.36 -12.22 4.57
CA ASP A 118 0.00 -11.82 4.18
C ASP A 118 -1.00 -12.06 5.31
N ARG A 119 -0.95 -13.23 5.95
CA ARG A 119 -1.80 -13.57 7.11
C ARG A 119 -1.61 -12.58 8.26
N LEU A 120 -0.36 -12.21 8.56
CA LEU A 120 -0.04 -11.22 9.60
C LEU A 120 -0.49 -9.80 9.21
N PHE A 121 -0.37 -9.44 7.93
CA PHE A 121 -0.80 -8.15 7.41
C PHE A 121 -2.32 -7.97 7.51
N GLU A 122 -3.10 -9.00 7.17
CA GLU A 122 -4.57 -8.99 7.29
C GLU A 122 -5.04 -8.86 8.74
N GLN A 123 -4.27 -9.43 9.68
CA GLN A 123 -4.54 -9.34 11.12
C GLN A 123 -4.09 -8.02 11.77
N GLY A 124 -3.50 -7.09 10.99
CA GLY A 124 -3.05 -5.79 11.48
C GLY A 124 -1.71 -5.81 12.24
N LYS A 125 -1.00 -6.94 12.26
CA LYS A 125 0.33 -7.07 12.87
C LYS A 125 1.41 -6.66 11.86
N TYR A 126 1.45 -5.37 11.54
CA TYR A 126 2.31 -4.84 10.49
C TYR A 126 3.82 -4.88 10.82
N GLU A 127 4.19 -4.71 12.10
CA GLU A 127 5.60 -4.81 12.53
C GLU A 127 6.16 -6.21 12.31
N ALA A 128 5.36 -7.24 12.62
CA ALA A 128 5.67 -8.63 12.35
C ALA A 128 5.78 -8.88 10.84
N ALA A 129 4.78 -8.48 10.05
CA ALA A 129 4.76 -8.66 8.59
C ALA A 129 5.98 -8.03 7.89
N LYS A 130 6.50 -6.91 8.42
CA LYS A 130 7.72 -6.24 7.93
C LYS A 130 8.92 -7.19 7.87
N TYR A 131 9.12 -8.03 8.89
CA TYR A 131 10.24 -8.99 8.91
C TYR A 131 10.12 -10.03 7.80
N PHE A 132 8.92 -10.58 7.58
CA PHE A 132 8.67 -11.56 6.53
C PHE A 132 8.88 -10.99 5.13
N PHE A 133 8.31 -9.81 4.84
CA PHE A 133 8.45 -9.21 3.51
C PHE A 133 9.87 -8.69 3.23
N LYS A 134 10.60 -8.27 4.26
CA LYS A 134 12.02 -7.91 4.15
C LYS A 134 12.85 -9.13 3.76
N HIS A 135 12.63 -10.28 4.41
CA HIS A 135 13.32 -11.51 4.07
C HIS A 135 12.92 -12.06 2.68
N ALA A 136 11.64 -11.94 2.32
CA ALA A 136 11.13 -12.34 1.00
C ALA A 136 11.59 -11.42 -0.15
N THR A 137 12.26 -10.30 0.14
CA THR A 137 12.60 -9.23 -0.83
C THR A 137 11.41 -8.70 -1.62
N ASN A 138 10.20 -8.79 -1.06
CA ASN A 138 8.97 -8.34 -1.71
C ASN A 138 8.74 -6.84 -1.43
N PHE A 139 9.38 -5.99 -2.25
CA PHE A 139 9.33 -4.53 -2.08
C PHE A 139 7.92 -3.92 -2.14
N PRO A 140 6.99 -4.35 -3.03
CA PRO A 140 5.62 -3.82 -3.03
C PRO A 140 4.88 -4.05 -1.71
N LYS A 141 4.87 -5.29 -1.19
CA LYS A 141 4.19 -5.60 0.07
C LYS A 141 4.87 -4.92 1.26
N LEU A 142 6.20 -4.82 1.22
CA LEU A 142 6.96 -4.11 2.24
C LEU A 142 6.62 -2.60 2.26
N ALA A 143 6.51 -1.96 1.09
CA ALA A 143 6.08 -0.56 0.98
C ALA A 143 4.66 -0.36 1.53
N ALA A 144 3.71 -1.25 1.19
CA ALA A 144 2.36 -1.22 1.74
C ALA A 144 2.34 -1.38 3.28
N THR A 145 3.26 -2.20 3.81
CA THR A 145 3.42 -2.39 5.26
C THR A 145 3.96 -1.14 5.95
N TYR A 146 4.98 -0.49 5.38
CA TYR A 146 5.50 0.78 5.89
C TYR A 146 4.46 1.91 5.86
N VAL A 147 3.62 1.95 4.83
CA VAL A 147 2.48 2.88 4.76
C VAL A 147 1.52 2.67 5.94
N LYS A 148 1.19 1.42 6.27
CA LYS A 148 0.32 1.10 7.42
C LYS A 148 0.97 1.43 8.77
N LEU A 149 2.29 1.33 8.87
CA LEU A 149 3.08 1.74 10.03
C LEU A 149 3.31 3.27 10.12
N ARG A 150 2.85 4.04 9.12
CA ARG A 150 3.12 5.49 8.98
C ARG A 150 4.61 5.84 8.86
N GLU A 151 5.44 4.89 8.48
CA GLU A 151 6.87 5.10 8.20
C GLU A 151 7.06 5.50 6.72
N PHE A 152 6.64 6.71 6.36
CA PHE A 152 6.57 7.13 4.95
C PHE A 152 7.93 7.23 4.26
N GLN A 153 9.00 7.62 4.96
CA GLN A 153 10.34 7.69 4.39
C GLN A 153 10.78 6.32 3.84
N SER A 154 10.65 5.26 4.66
CA SER A 154 10.97 3.89 4.25
C SER A 154 10.00 3.37 3.18
N ALA A 155 8.73 3.76 3.23
CA ALA A 155 7.76 3.41 2.18
C ALA A 155 8.16 3.94 0.80
N VAL A 156 8.61 5.20 0.71
CA VAL A 156 9.08 5.82 -0.55
C VAL A 156 10.32 5.11 -1.09
N GLU A 157 11.27 4.77 -0.22
CA GLU A 157 12.47 4.02 -0.61
C GLU A 157 12.12 2.63 -1.16
N MET A 158 11.19 1.92 -0.52
CA MET A 158 10.76 0.60 -0.99
C MET A 158 9.95 0.71 -2.29
N ALA A 159 9.12 1.75 -2.46
CA ALA A 159 8.43 2.01 -3.72
C ALA A 159 9.41 2.29 -4.87
N ARG A 160 10.51 3.01 -4.59
CA ARG A 160 11.60 3.22 -5.55
C ARG A 160 12.27 1.91 -5.95
N LYS A 161 12.54 1.02 -5.00
CA LYS A 161 13.11 -0.31 -5.29
C LYS A 161 12.15 -1.22 -6.06
N ALA A 162 10.84 -1.12 -5.77
CA ALA A 162 9.81 -1.87 -6.48
C ALA A 162 9.63 -1.41 -7.94
N ASN A 163 9.92 -0.14 -8.23
CA ASN A 163 9.79 0.50 -9.55
C ASN A 163 8.43 0.20 -10.22
N SER A 164 7.35 0.27 -9.45
CA SER A 164 6.00 -0.04 -9.92
C SER A 164 5.10 1.18 -9.79
N THR A 165 4.43 1.56 -10.88
CA THR A 165 3.48 2.67 -10.93
C THR A 165 2.35 2.49 -9.91
N LYS A 166 1.85 1.25 -9.77
CA LYS A 166 0.84 0.89 -8.78
C LYS A 166 1.31 1.18 -7.35
N MET A 167 2.59 0.91 -7.05
CA MET A 167 3.13 1.15 -5.72
C MET A 167 3.33 2.64 -5.46
N TRP A 168 3.82 3.39 -6.45
CA TRP A 168 3.90 4.85 -6.36
C TRP A 168 2.54 5.48 -6.06
N LYS A 169 1.48 5.00 -6.71
CA LYS A 169 0.10 5.44 -6.46
C LYS A 169 -0.33 5.17 -5.02
N VAL A 170 -0.17 3.94 -4.54
CA VAL A 170 -0.57 3.54 -3.18
C VAL A 170 0.17 4.37 -2.12
N VAL A 171 1.49 4.54 -2.27
CA VAL A 171 2.28 5.34 -1.31
C VAL A 171 1.90 6.82 -1.42
N CYS A 172 1.78 7.37 -2.63
CA CYS A 172 1.41 8.78 -2.85
C CYS A 172 0.07 9.11 -2.18
N PHE A 173 -0.97 8.31 -2.45
CA PHE A 173 -2.31 8.57 -1.94
C PHE A 173 -2.37 8.43 -0.42
N ALA A 174 -1.63 7.47 0.14
CA ALA A 174 -1.53 7.35 1.59
C ALA A 174 -0.77 8.51 2.24
N CYS A 175 0.28 9.04 1.60
CA CYS A 175 0.97 10.25 2.06
C CYS A 175 0.03 11.48 2.02
N VAL A 176 -0.77 11.62 0.97
CA VAL A 176 -1.79 12.70 0.86
C VAL A 176 -2.83 12.58 1.97
N ASP A 177 -3.33 11.38 2.24
CA ASP A 177 -4.30 11.13 3.30
C ASP A 177 -3.73 11.39 4.70
N ALA A 178 -2.42 11.18 4.88
CA ALA A 178 -1.72 11.46 6.13
C ALA A 178 -1.28 12.93 6.29
N GLY A 179 -1.38 13.76 5.25
CA GLY A 179 -0.88 15.14 5.24
C GLY A 179 0.63 15.28 5.07
N GLU A 180 1.31 14.21 4.68
CA GLU A 180 2.78 14.15 4.52
C GLU A 180 3.18 14.55 3.09
N PHE A 181 3.05 15.84 2.78
CA PHE A 181 3.17 16.35 1.41
C PHE A 181 4.58 16.30 0.84
N GLN A 182 5.62 16.35 1.68
CA GLN A 182 7.00 16.23 1.22
C GLN A 182 7.24 14.88 0.54
N PHE A 183 6.76 13.79 1.13
CA PHE A 183 6.86 12.45 0.55
C PHE A 183 5.87 12.25 -0.59
N ALA A 184 4.66 12.80 -0.46
CA ALA A 184 3.67 12.78 -1.53
C ALA A 184 4.18 13.45 -2.81
N LYS A 185 4.96 14.55 -2.70
CA LYS A 185 5.58 15.22 -3.84
C LYS A 185 6.57 14.31 -4.56
N ILE A 186 7.44 13.59 -3.84
CA ILE A 186 8.41 12.67 -4.42
C ILE A 186 7.70 11.53 -5.18
N CYS A 187 6.69 10.92 -4.57
CA CYS A 187 5.90 9.87 -5.22
C CYS A 187 5.09 10.42 -6.40
N GLY A 188 4.50 11.60 -6.23
CA GLY A 188 3.68 12.29 -7.21
C GLY A 188 4.45 12.57 -8.49
N LEU A 189 5.70 13.05 -8.40
CA LEU A 189 6.54 13.32 -9.58
C LEU A 189 6.80 12.07 -10.43
N ASN A 190 6.89 10.90 -9.79
CA ASN A 190 7.04 9.62 -10.50
C ASN A 190 5.70 9.08 -11.06
N LEU A 191 4.57 9.59 -10.57
CA LEU A 191 3.25 9.17 -11.01
C LEU A 191 2.72 10.05 -12.16
N VAL A 192 2.83 11.37 -12.04
CA VAL A 192 2.25 12.34 -13.00
C VAL A 192 2.88 12.27 -14.39
N ILE A 193 4.05 11.63 -14.55
CA ILE A 193 4.64 11.37 -15.87
C ILE A 193 3.79 10.39 -16.69
N HIS A 194 2.95 9.57 -16.04
CA HIS A 194 2.04 8.64 -16.68
C HIS A 194 0.67 9.30 -16.90
N PRO A 195 0.21 9.49 -18.16
CA PRO A 195 -1.04 10.21 -18.44
C PRO A 195 -2.29 9.59 -17.80
N GLU A 196 -2.35 8.26 -17.71
CA GLU A 196 -3.48 7.52 -17.12
C GLU A 196 -3.62 7.82 -15.63
N GLU A 197 -2.50 7.88 -14.92
CA GLU A 197 -2.45 8.10 -13.47
C GLU A 197 -2.60 9.59 -13.11
N LEU A 198 -2.26 10.50 -14.02
CA LEU A 198 -2.42 11.95 -13.81
C LEU A 198 -3.87 12.32 -13.49
N LEU A 199 -4.83 11.77 -14.24
CA LEU A 199 -6.25 12.04 -14.02
C LEU A 199 -6.75 11.54 -12.65
N GLU A 200 -6.22 10.43 -12.17
CA GLU A 200 -6.54 9.91 -10.85
C GLU A 200 -5.87 10.73 -9.73
N CYS A 201 -4.64 11.20 -9.95
CA CYS A 201 -3.98 12.19 -9.09
C CYS A 201 -4.83 13.45 -8.93
N VAL A 202 -5.29 14.04 -10.04
CA VAL A 202 -6.17 15.22 -10.02
C VAL A 202 -7.39 14.94 -9.13
N LYS A 203 -8.12 13.85 -9.40
CA LYS A 203 -9.31 13.48 -8.62
C LYS A 203 -9.01 13.32 -7.13
N LYS A 204 -7.89 12.67 -6.77
CA LYS A 204 -7.51 12.46 -5.37
C LYS A 204 -7.23 13.78 -4.65
N TYR A 205 -6.41 14.65 -5.26
CA TYR A 205 -6.09 15.95 -4.66
C TYR A 205 -7.30 16.88 -4.60
N GLU A 206 -8.20 16.83 -5.59
CA GLU A 206 -9.45 17.59 -5.57
C GLU A 206 -10.41 17.11 -4.46
N GLN A 207 -10.54 15.80 -4.25
CA GLN A 207 -11.36 15.22 -3.17
C GLN A 207 -10.81 15.55 -1.79
N SER A 208 -9.48 15.54 -1.63
CA SER A 208 -8.83 15.88 -0.38
C SER A 208 -8.73 17.40 -0.11
N GLY A 209 -8.98 18.24 -1.13
CA GLY A 209 -8.94 19.70 -1.01
C GLY A 209 -7.53 20.32 -0.95
N TYR A 210 -6.48 19.56 -1.19
CA TYR A 210 -5.08 20.01 -1.07
C TYR A 210 -4.55 20.64 -2.37
N PHE A 211 -5.20 21.70 -2.86
CA PHE A 211 -4.91 22.31 -4.15
C PHE A 211 -3.55 23.02 -4.21
N ILE A 212 -3.08 23.60 -3.10
CA ILE A 212 -1.79 24.32 -3.04
C ILE A 212 -0.64 23.34 -3.28
N GLU A 213 -0.69 22.19 -2.61
CA GLU A 213 0.32 21.14 -2.74
C GLU A 213 0.25 20.48 -4.11
N PHE A 214 -0.96 20.32 -4.67
CA PHE A 214 -1.11 19.81 -6.03
C PHE A 214 -0.51 20.76 -7.08
N ILE A 215 -0.74 22.08 -6.95
CA ILE A 215 -0.10 23.08 -7.81
C ILE A 215 1.43 23.01 -7.68
N ALA A 216 1.97 22.91 -6.46
CA ALA A 216 3.41 22.81 -6.24
C ALA A 216 4.02 21.52 -6.84
N LEU A 217 3.27 20.41 -6.84
CA LEU A 217 3.64 19.18 -7.52
C LEU A 217 3.63 19.37 -9.04
N MET A 218 2.59 19.99 -9.58
CA MET A 218 2.42 20.22 -11.01
C MET A 218 3.48 21.20 -11.56
N GLU A 219 3.75 22.29 -10.86
CA GLU A 219 4.84 23.25 -11.15
C GLU A 219 6.20 22.53 -11.22
N ALA A 220 6.48 21.61 -10.30
CA ALA A 220 7.71 20.81 -10.33
C ALA A 220 7.72 19.79 -11.48
N SER A 221 6.55 19.24 -11.85
CA SER A 221 6.44 18.24 -12.91
C SER A 221 6.66 18.78 -14.32
N VAL A 222 6.44 20.08 -14.53
CA VAL A 222 6.71 20.77 -15.81
C VAL A 222 8.20 20.67 -16.20
N ASN A 223 9.10 20.65 -15.21
CA ASN A 223 10.54 20.57 -15.43
C ASN A 223 11.07 19.15 -15.65
N LEU A 224 10.21 18.13 -15.64
CA LEU A 224 10.63 16.75 -15.88
C LEU A 224 10.89 16.52 -17.38
N GLU A 225 11.96 15.79 -17.70
CA GLU A 225 12.30 15.43 -19.09
C GLU A 225 11.16 14.67 -19.80
N ARG A 226 10.40 13.89 -19.05
CA ARG A 226 9.27 13.09 -19.55
C ARG A 226 7.91 13.81 -19.42
N ALA A 227 7.90 15.13 -19.25
CA ALA A 227 6.66 15.88 -19.15
C ALA A 227 5.85 15.80 -20.46
N HIS A 228 4.57 15.45 -20.37
CA HIS A 228 3.66 15.33 -21.51
C HIS A 228 2.57 16.42 -21.46
N MET A 229 1.84 16.60 -22.57
CA MET A 229 0.84 17.67 -22.75
C MET A 229 -0.22 17.75 -21.63
N GLY A 230 -0.59 16.60 -21.05
CA GLY A 230 -1.54 16.50 -19.94
C GLY A 230 -1.12 17.31 -18.73
N ILE A 231 0.17 17.32 -18.38
CA ILE A 231 0.70 18.06 -17.23
C ILE A 231 0.46 19.57 -17.41
N PHE A 232 0.83 20.11 -18.57
CA PHE A 232 0.67 21.54 -18.86
C PHE A 232 -0.80 21.94 -18.89
N THR A 233 -1.65 21.09 -19.47
CA THR A 233 -3.09 21.33 -19.61
C THR A 233 -3.77 21.35 -18.25
N GLU A 234 -3.52 20.35 -17.40
CA GLU A 234 -4.11 20.30 -16.05
C GLU A 234 -3.57 21.42 -15.17
N LEU A 235 -2.28 21.80 -15.29
CA LEU A 235 -1.73 22.95 -14.58
C LEU A 235 -2.42 24.27 -15.00
N SER A 236 -2.70 24.46 -16.29
CA SER A 236 -3.48 25.62 -16.75
C SER A 236 -4.87 25.66 -16.11
N ILE A 237 -5.56 24.51 -16.02
CA ILE A 237 -6.89 24.42 -15.40
C ILE A 237 -6.81 24.74 -13.90
N LEU A 238 -5.78 24.26 -13.20
CA LEU A 238 -5.56 24.59 -11.78
C LEU A 238 -5.29 26.08 -11.58
N TYR A 239 -4.50 26.71 -12.45
CA TYR A 239 -4.28 28.15 -12.40
C TYR A 239 -5.56 28.94 -12.66
N CYS A 240 -6.40 28.51 -13.61
CA CYS A 240 -7.70 29.15 -13.85
C CYS A 240 -8.55 29.18 -12.56
N LYS A 241 -8.58 28.07 -11.81
CA LYS A 241 -9.42 27.90 -10.63
C LYS A 241 -8.87 28.57 -9.37
N HIS A 242 -7.55 28.54 -9.17
CA HIS A 242 -6.95 28.86 -7.88
C HIS A 242 -5.91 29.99 -7.91
N ARG A 243 -5.24 30.22 -9.04
CA ARG A 243 -4.20 31.27 -9.17
C ARG A 243 -4.19 31.90 -10.57
N PRO A 244 -5.19 32.73 -10.92
CA PRO A 244 -5.27 33.36 -12.24
C PRO A 244 -4.04 34.21 -12.58
N SER A 245 -3.42 34.85 -11.59
CA SER A 245 -2.25 35.71 -11.80
C SER A 245 -1.04 35.01 -12.43
N LYS A 246 -0.92 33.68 -12.27
CA LYS A 246 0.18 32.89 -12.87
C LYS A 246 -0.18 32.29 -14.23
N LEU A 247 -1.45 32.32 -14.62
CA LEU A 247 -1.92 31.64 -15.83
C LEU A 247 -1.27 32.26 -17.06
N LYS A 248 -1.22 33.59 -17.14
CA LYS A 248 -0.64 34.31 -18.28
C LYS A 248 0.81 33.90 -18.53
N ASP A 249 1.67 33.98 -17.52
CA ASP A 249 3.08 33.59 -17.61
C ASP A 249 3.25 32.13 -18.07
N HIS A 250 2.38 31.23 -17.60
CA HIS A 250 2.40 29.82 -17.99
C HIS A 250 1.99 29.63 -19.46
N LEU A 251 0.96 30.33 -19.93
CA LEU A 251 0.50 30.26 -21.31
C LEU A 251 1.53 30.85 -22.28
N ASP A 252 2.15 31.98 -21.93
CA ASP A 252 3.18 32.62 -22.77
C ASP A 252 4.35 31.66 -23.09
N ILE A 253 4.72 30.81 -22.13
CA ILE A 253 5.82 29.85 -22.29
C ILE A 253 5.35 28.52 -22.91
N TYR A 254 4.18 28.00 -22.50
CA TYR A 254 3.80 26.61 -22.75
C TYR A 254 2.58 26.41 -23.65
N TRP A 255 2.07 27.44 -24.32
CA TRP A 255 0.89 27.34 -25.20
C TRP A 255 1.00 26.26 -26.29
N THR A 256 2.21 25.93 -26.78
CA THR A 256 2.43 24.88 -27.78
C THR A 256 2.27 23.45 -27.23
N ARG A 257 2.28 23.28 -25.90
CA ARG A 257 2.27 21.99 -25.21
C ARG A 257 1.00 21.75 -24.38
N ILE A 258 -0.06 22.52 -24.63
CA ILE A 258 -1.36 22.37 -23.98
C ILE A 258 -2.43 21.93 -24.96
N ASN A 259 -3.51 21.34 -24.44
CA ASN A 259 -4.74 21.18 -25.19
C ASN A 259 -5.53 22.51 -25.14
N ILE A 260 -5.33 23.35 -26.17
CA ILE A 260 -5.92 24.70 -26.23
C ILE A 260 -7.45 24.70 -26.07
N PRO A 261 -8.24 23.89 -26.81
CA PRO A 261 -9.69 23.85 -26.65
C PRO A 261 -10.16 23.54 -25.23
N LYS A 262 -9.46 22.63 -24.53
CA LYS A 262 -9.79 22.28 -23.14
C LYS A 262 -9.52 23.45 -22.20
N VAL A 263 -8.42 24.17 -22.40
CA VAL A 263 -8.07 25.35 -21.58
C VAL A 263 -9.00 26.52 -21.86
N ILE A 264 -9.39 26.77 -23.11
CA ILE A 264 -10.37 27.82 -23.47
C ILE A 264 -11.68 27.62 -22.69
N LYS A 265 -12.19 26.39 -22.65
CA LYS A 265 -13.41 26.06 -21.89
C LYS A 265 -13.24 26.31 -20.39
N ALA A 266 -12.04 26.07 -19.85
CA ALA A 266 -11.73 26.37 -18.46
C ALA A 266 -11.66 27.89 -18.23
N THR A 267 -10.98 28.65 -19.07
CA THR A 267 -10.90 30.13 -18.97
C THR A 267 -12.26 30.79 -19.10
N GLU A 268 -13.14 30.27 -19.96
CA GLU A 268 -14.53 30.74 -20.11
C GLU A 268 -15.32 30.54 -18.81
N SER A 269 -15.18 29.37 -18.19
CA SER A 269 -15.86 29.00 -16.94
C SER A 269 -15.44 29.88 -15.75
N TYR A 270 -14.21 30.40 -15.76
CA TYR A 270 -13.66 31.29 -14.72
C TYR A 270 -13.57 32.76 -15.15
N HIS A 271 -14.13 33.13 -16.30
CA HIS A 271 -14.18 34.51 -16.81
C HIS A 271 -12.79 35.16 -16.99
N LEU A 272 -11.79 34.39 -17.42
CA LEU A 272 -10.42 34.84 -17.68
C LEU A 272 -10.28 35.29 -19.14
N TRP A 273 -10.91 36.43 -19.45
CA TRP A 273 -11.10 36.91 -20.83
C TRP A 273 -9.80 37.32 -21.54
N SER A 274 -8.83 37.86 -20.80
CA SER A 274 -7.51 38.22 -21.34
C SER A 274 -6.75 37.00 -21.84
N GLU A 275 -6.71 35.95 -21.02
CA GLU A 275 -6.05 34.69 -21.33
C GLU A 275 -6.84 33.90 -22.39
N MET A 276 -8.17 33.98 -22.37
CA MET A 276 -9.03 33.39 -23.39
C MET A 276 -8.80 34.01 -24.77
N ALA A 277 -8.71 35.34 -24.88
CA ALA A 277 -8.40 36.03 -26.13
C ALA A 277 -7.01 35.63 -26.67
N PHE A 278 -6.01 35.54 -25.78
CA PHE A 278 -4.67 35.03 -26.13
C PHE A 278 -4.73 33.59 -26.67
N LEU A 279 -5.48 32.70 -26.02
CA LEU A 279 -5.62 31.32 -26.48
C LEU A 279 -6.31 31.22 -27.84
N TYR A 280 -7.34 32.03 -28.10
CA TYR A 280 -7.99 32.09 -29.41
C TYR A 280 -7.06 32.59 -30.52
N GLU A 281 -6.25 33.63 -30.25
CA GLU A 281 -5.22 34.09 -31.17
C GLU A 281 -4.24 32.96 -31.51
N LYS A 282 -3.72 32.25 -30.50
CA LYS A 282 -2.81 31.12 -30.72
C LYS A 282 -3.47 29.89 -31.35
N TYR A 283 -4.78 29.77 -31.26
CA TYR A 283 -5.56 28.74 -31.93
C TYR A 283 -5.97 29.14 -33.35
N GLU A 284 -5.56 30.32 -33.83
CA GLU A 284 -5.92 30.90 -35.13
C GLU A 284 -7.44 31.12 -35.29
N ASP A 285 -8.17 31.24 -34.17
CA ASP A 285 -9.60 31.53 -34.13
C ASP A 285 -9.80 33.02 -33.83
N TYR A 286 -9.41 33.82 -34.81
CA TYR A 286 -9.37 35.29 -34.74
C TYR A 286 -10.76 35.90 -34.52
N ASP A 287 -11.80 35.30 -35.08
CA ASP A 287 -13.20 35.74 -34.91
C ASP A 287 -13.60 35.70 -33.43
N ASN A 288 -13.32 34.59 -32.75
CA ASN A 288 -13.64 34.45 -31.32
C ASN A 288 -12.70 35.29 -30.44
N ALA A 289 -11.44 35.50 -30.85
CA ALA A 289 -10.54 36.43 -30.16
C ALA A 289 -11.11 37.86 -30.16
N ILE A 290 -11.49 38.37 -31.33
CA ILE A 290 -12.08 39.71 -31.50
C ILE A 290 -13.41 39.82 -30.73
N LEU A 291 -14.29 38.83 -30.86
CA LEU A 291 -15.57 38.82 -30.15
C LEU A 291 -15.39 38.88 -28.63
N THR A 292 -14.37 38.19 -28.11
CA THR A 292 -14.02 38.24 -26.68
C THR A 292 -13.56 39.64 -26.27
N MET A 293 -12.71 40.30 -27.07
CA MET A 293 -12.26 41.67 -26.82
C MET A 293 -13.40 42.70 -26.90
N ILE A 294 -14.35 42.53 -27.83
CA ILE A 294 -15.53 43.41 -27.98
C ILE A 294 -16.48 43.25 -26.79
N ARG A 295 -16.74 42.01 -26.35
CA ARG A 295 -17.66 41.73 -25.24
C ARG A 295 -17.07 42.09 -23.88
N HIS A 296 -15.75 42.04 -23.74
CA HIS A 296 -15.04 42.31 -22.48
C HIS A 296 -13.90 43.34 -22.65
N PRO A 297 -14.20 44.59 -23.03
CA PRO A 297 -13.15 45.57 -23.38
C PRO A 297 -12.24 45.95 -22.22
N SER A 298 -12.74 45.97 -20.98
CA SER A 298 -11.98 46.42 -19.81
C SER A 298 -10.85 45.47 -19.39
N VAL A 299 -10.87 44.21 -19.86
CA VAL A 299 -9.93 43.16 -19.42
C VAL A 299 -9.16 42.55 -20.59
N ALA A 300 -9.83 42.33 -21.72
CA ALA A 300 -9.25 41.61 -22.86
C ALA A 300 -8.72 42.52 -23.99
N PHE A 301 -9.15 43.78 -24.05
CA PHE A 301 -8.77 44.66 -25.16
C PHE A 301 -7.32 45.14 -25.03
N ASN A 302 -6.55 44.94 -26.10
CA ASN A 302 -5.24 45.51 -26.29
C ASN A 302 -5.17 46.10 -27.70
N GLU A 303 -4.92 47.41 -27.82
CA GLU A 303 -5.02 48.15 -29.09
C GLU A 303 -4.14 47.58 -30.20
N THR A 304 -2.89 47.21 -29.87
CA THR A 304 -1.96 46.61 -30.83
C THR A 304 -2.44 45.23 -31.27
N GLN A 305 -2.79 44.38 -30.31
CA GLN A 305 -3.25 43.02 -30.56
C GLN A 305 -4.56 43.01 -31.38
N PHE A 306 -5.51 43.88 -31.06
CA PHE A 306 -6.78 43.99 -31.79
C PHE A 306 -6.56 44.43 -33.25
N ARG A 307 -5.61 45.35 -33.49
CA ARG A 307 -5.27 45.81 -34.83
C ARG A 307 -4.54 44.75 -35.66
N ASP A 308 -3.70 43.95 -35.03
CA ASP A 308 -2.93 42.91 -35.74
C ASP A 308 -3.79 41.70 -36.13
N ILE A 309 -4.93 41.50 -35.45
CA ILE A 309 -5.87 40.39 -35.72
C ILE A 309 -6.88 40.73 -36.84
N ILE A 310 -7.16 42.02 -37.10
CA ILE A 310 -8.09 42.52 -38.15
C ILE A 310 -7.38 42.67 -39.50
#